data_AF-A0A7X7WDK0-F1
#
_entry.id   AF-A0A7X7WDK0-F1
#
_cell.length_a   1.000
_cell.length_b   1.000
_cell.length_c   1.000
_cell.angle_alpha   90.00
_cell.angle_beta   90.00
_cell.angle_gamma   90.00
#
_symmetry.space_group_name_H-M   'P 1'
#
loop_
_entity.id
_entity.type
_entity.pdbx_description
1 polymer ?
#
loop_
_entity_poly.entity_id
_entity_poly.type
_entity_poly.pdbx_seq_one_letter_code
_entity_poly.pdbx_strand_id
1 'polypeptide(L)'
;MKKIFITALAFTALNAYSQNLNTADFGVLNLKNSDMEIPLTSYVKTDSLEYSMNINSNVHFLAQTGKSVLFAFIDKEEQYKEFYAFWSKILSENDFKIVSSEYKDGFAKINYESDKGLVIRNFWADKMDYDAKNEVEISKLKNELVSALSQKGMKTVSVMRVNNDAFRPTFVLYYIARSASAPEKEKILRQLKKGEDIDFELLADKVDFVKKDSSFSLVYIGKELGFVSKLATDETAALKKIEEYKKFLSENKKEFIASKIKLMDEPFVSGENTFNYLVNIYFFQ
;
A
#
# COMPACT_ATOMS: atom_id res chain seq x y z
N MET A 1 18.35 10.47 39.54
CA MET A 1 17.44 9.40 39.05
C MET A 1 16.24 10.07 38.42
N LYS A 2 16.22 10.25 37.09
CA LYS A 2 15.52 9.41 36.10
C LYS A 2 14.04 9.16 36.45
N LYS A 3 13.15 9.81 35.69
CA LYS A 3 12.26 9.15 34.70
C LYS A 3 11.42 10.23 34.00
N ILE A 4 11.82 10.58 32.78
CA ILE A 4 10.97 11.32 31.83
C ILE A 4 10.13 10.27 31.11
N PHE A 5 8.81 10.34 31.30
CA PHE A 5 7.84 9.62 30.49
C PHE A 5 7.72 10.36 29.16
N ILE A 6 8.10 9.69 28.06
CA ILE A 6 7.75 10.13 26.72
C ILE A 6 6.40 9.48 26.41
N THR A 7 5.36 10.31 26.47
CA THR A 7 3.99 9.94 26.11
C THR A 7 3.89 9.86 24.59
N ALA A 8 3.29 8.77 24.12
CA ALA A 8 2.95 8.52 22.73
C ALA A 8 2.10 9.67 22.16
N LEU A 9 2.59 10.30 21.08
CA LEU A 9 1.80 11.18 20.25
C LEU A 9 1.20 10.36 19.10
N ALA A 10 -0.12 10.24 19.17
CA ALA A 10 -0.99 9.55 18.24
C ALA A 10 -0.89 10.14 16.82
N PHE A 11 -0.60 9.27 15.85
CA PHE A 11 -0.78 9.53 14.43
C PHE A 11 -2.27 9.41 14.07
N THR A 12 -3.04 10.44 14.38
CA THR A 12 -4.35 10.68 13.74
C THR A 12 -4.62 12.17 13.67
N ALA A 13 -4.46 12.74 12.47
CA ALA A 13 -5.16 13.89 11.89
C ALA A 13 -4.20 14.77 11.09
N LEU A 14 -4.27 14.68 9.76
CA LEU A 14 -4.21 15.82 8.84
C LEU A 14 -4.59 15.36 7.43
N ASN A 15 -5.87 15.01 7.27
CA ASN A 15 -6.58 15.18 6.00
C ASN A 15 -7.11 16.61 5.99
N ALA A 16 -6.30 17.55 5.52
CA ALA A 16 -6.70 18.86 5.01
C ALA A 16 -5.41 19.63 4.66
N TYR A 17 -5.05 19.69 3.38
CA TYR A 17 -4.44 20.83 2.69
C TYR A 17 -4.05 20.40 1.26
N SER A 18 -5.07 20.26 0.41
CA SER A 18 -4.90 20.27 -1.05
C SER A 18 -5.40 21.62 -1.56
N GLN A 19 -4.56 22.65 -1.49
CA GLN A 19 -4.81 23.94 -2.13
C GLN A 19 -3.44 24.51 -2.54
N ASN A 20 -3.25 24.68 -3.85
CA ASN A 20 -2.31 25.57 -4.55
C ASN A 20 -0.91 25.79 -3.94
N LEU A 21 0.11 25.18 -4.57
CA LEU A 21 1.45 25.77 -4.65
C LEU A 21 1.86 25.86 -6.12
N ASN A 22 1.41 26.94 -6.76
CA ASN A 22 2.08 27.48 -7.93
C ASN A 22 3.31 28.28 -7.46
N THR A 23 4.41 28.09 -8.19
CA THR A 23 5.58 28.96 -8.31
C THR A 23 6.32 29.35 -7.03
N ALA A 24 7.40 28.62 -6.75
CA ALA A 24 8.65 29.22 -6.27
C ALA A 24 9.81 28.51 -7.00
N ASP A 25 10.33 29.19 -8.01
CA ASP A 25 11.54 28.86 -8.75
C ASP A 25 12.75 29.11 -7.86
N PHE A 26 13.40 28.07 -7.32
CA PHE A 26 14.72 28.17 -6.70
C PHE A 26 15.47 26.83 -6.74
N GLY A 27 16.61 26.83 -7.42
CA GLY A 27 17.76 25.98 -7.14
C GLY A 27 17.75 24.57 -7.74
N VAL A 28 18.01 24.46 -9.04
CA VAL A 28 18.48 23.20 -9.64
C VAL A 28 19.85 22.87 -9.03
N LEU A 29 19.89 21.97 -8.04
CA LEU A 29 21.14 21.37 -7.58
C LEU A 29 21.66 20.46 -8.69
N ASN A 30 22.61 20.99 -9.46
CA ASN A 30 23.27 20.29 -10.55
C ASN A 30 24.38 19.38 -9.97
N LEU A 31 23.98 18.24 -9.41
CA LEU A 31 24.92 17.21 -8.94
C LEU A 31 25.37 16.36 -10.13
N LYS A 32 26.28 16.91 -10.93
CA LYS A 32 27.07 16.10 -11.86
C LYS A 32 28.03 15.22 -11.05
N ASN A 33 27.91 13.91 -11.26
CA ASN A 33 28.91 12.87 -11.02
C ASN A 33 29.71 13.00 -9.71
N SER A 34 29.15 12.50 -8.61
CA SER A 34 29.98 11.97 -7.53
C SER A 34 29.90 10.45 -7.56
N ASP A 35 30.98 9.82 -8.03
CA ASP A 35 31.29 8.40 -7.81
C ASP A 35 31.45 8.17 -6.30
N MET A 36 30.32 7.99 -5.62
CA MET A 36 30.28 7.67 -4.20
C MET A 36 30.07 6.16 -4.10
N GLU A 37 31.09 5.43 -3.65
CA GLU A 37 30.96 4.02 -3.31
C GLU A 37 29.98 3.88 -2.13
N ILE A 38 28.76 3.46 -2.44
CA ILE A 38 27.72 3.16 -1.46
C ILE A 38 28.19 1.96 -0.62
N PRO A 39 28.11 2.00 0.72
CA PRO A 39 28.37 0.83 1.55
C PRO A 39 27.40 -0.29 1.14
N LEU A 40 27.91 -1.31 0.43
CA LEU A 40 27.09 -2.42 -0.05
C LEU A 40 26.60 -3.24 1.15
N THR A 41 25.35 -3.03 1.55
CA THR A 41 24.57 -4.15 2.09
C THR A 41 24.45 -5.19 0.98
N SER A 42 24.71 -6.46 1.30
CA SER A 42 24.87 -7.56 0.35
C SER A 42 23.73 -7.62 -0.68
N TYR A 43 24.02 -7.23 -1.92
CA TYR A 43 23.12 -7.36 -3.06
C TYR A 43 23.08 -8.82 -3.49
N VAL A 44 21.89 -9.40 -3.59
CA VAL A 44 21.69 -10.69 -4.25
C VAL A 44 20.76 -10.46 -5.43
N LYS A 45 21.32 -10.45 -6.64
CA LYS A 45 20.56 -10.50 -7.88
C LYS A 45 19.95 -11.90 -7.96
N THR A 46 18.63 -11.98 -8.01
CA THR A 46 17.91 -13.22 -8.36
C THR A 46 17.20 -12.97 -9.68
N ASP A 47 16.99 -14.02 -10.47
CA ASP A 47 16.63 -13.95 -11.91
C ASP A 47 15.33 -13.19 -12.26
N SER A 48 14.62 -12.65 -11.26
CA SER A 48 13.43 -11.80 -11.43
C SER A 48 13.41 -10.53 -10.58
N LEU A 49 14.44 -10.22 -9.79
CA LEU A 49 14.48 -9.09 -8.85
C LEU A 49 15.74 -8.23 -9.05
N GLU A 50 15.55 -6.96 -9.40
CA GLU A 50 16.67 -6.04 -9.68
C GLU A 50 17.40 -5.58 -8.41
N TYR A 51 16.67 -5.36 -7.32
CA TYR A 51 17.23 -4.92 -6.03
C TYR A 51 16.61 -5.67 -4.86
N SER A 52 17.45 -6.23 -3.97
CA SER A 52 17.04 -6.88 -2.72
C SER A 52 17.90 -6.35 -1.58
N MET A 53 17.29 -5.82 -0.51
CA MET A 53 17.99 -5.23 0.63
C MET A 53 17.42 -5.69 1.97
N ASN A 54 18.26 -5.80 2.99
CA ASN A 54 17.85 -5.98 4.39
C ASN A 54 17.93 -4.64 5.13
N ILE A 55 16.80 -4.16 5.64
CA ILE A 55 16.64 -2.92 6.38
C ILE A 55 16.57 -3.24 7.87
N ASN A 56 17.70 -3.05 8.57
CA ASN A 56 17.76 -3.20 10.03
C ASN A 56 17.71 -1.84 10.72
N SER A 57 18.50 -0.86 10.25
CA SER A 57 18.56 0.51 10.79
C SER A 57 18.35 1.60 9.73
N ASN A 58 18.50 1.25 8.45
CA ASN A 58 18.56 2.21 7.33
C ASN A 58 17.16 2.45 6.74
N VAL A 59 16.24 2.90 7.59
CA VAL A 59 14.83 3.10 7.21
C VAL A 59 14.64 4.20 6.17
N HIS A 60 15.64 5.07 5.96
CA HIS A 60 15.60 6.14 4.96
C HIS A 60 15.44 5.60 3.52
N PHE A 61 15.80 4.34 3.23
CA PHE A 61 15.55 3.74 1.92
C PHE A 61 14.07 3.42 1.66
N LEU A 62 13.24 3.30 2.71
CA LEU A 62 11.82 2.94 2.62
C LEU A 62 10.97 4.12 2.14
N ALA A 63 10.99 4.37 0.82
CA ALA A 63 10.14 5.37 0.21
C ALA A 63 8.65 5.04 0.32
N GLN A 64 7.85 6.06 0.54
CA GLN A 64 6.44 6.08 0.20
C GLN A 64 6.27 6.53 -1.25
N THR A 65 5.22 6.02 -1.90
CA THR A 65 4.98 6.24 -3.33
C THR A 65 3.71 7.05 -3.56
N GLY A 66 3.85 8.24 -4.15
CA GLY A 66 2.74 9.01 -4.71
C GLY A 66 2.62 8.81 -6.23
N LYS A 67 1.72 9.55 -6.90
CA LYS A 67 1.50 9.41 -8.35
C LYS A 67 2.79 9.56 -9.16
N SER A 68 3.60 10.57 -8.87
CA SER A 68 4.83 10.89 -9.61
C SER A 68 5.94 11.35 -8.66
N VAL A 69 5.93 10.81 -7.45
CA VAL A 69 6.84 11.22 -6.36
C VAL A 69 7.19 10.03 -5.47
N LEU A 70 8.47 9.93 -5.14
CA LEU A 70 8.98 9.11 -4.04
C LEU A 70 9.32 10.03 -2.89
N PHE A 71 8.94 9.68 -1.66
CA PHE A 71 9.24 10.50 -0.50
C PHE A 71 9.52 9.67 0.76
N ALA A 72 10.35 10.21 1.64
CA ALA A 72 10.74 9.56 2.89
C ALA A 72 11.09 10.61 3.96
N PHE A 73 10.95 10.22 5.23
CA PHE A 73 11.52 10.97 6.35
C PHE A 73 12.99 10.55 6.50
N ILE A 74 13.87 11.56 6.58
CA ILE A 74 15.31 11.38 6.59
C ILE A 74 15.90 12.39 7.56
N ASP A 75 16.64 11.92 8.57
CA ASP A 75 17.12 12.80 9.65
C ASP A 75 18.39 13.56 9.27
N LYS A 76 19.19 13.00 8.34
CA LYS A 76 20.54 13.50 8.01
C LYS A 76 20.72 13.70 6.51
N GLU A 77 21.50 14.70 6.15
CA GLU A 77 21.80 14.99 4.74
C GLU A 77 22.57 13.84 4.06
N GLU A 78 23.42 13.12 4.79
CA GLU A 78 24.12 11.95 4.29
C GLU A 78 23.16 10.82 3.89
N GLN A 79 22.15 10.58 4.73
CA GLN A 79 21.08 9.61 4.44
C GLN A 79 20.25 10.05 3.22
N TYR A 80 20.07 11.36 3.02
CA TYR A 80 19.40 11.87 1.83
C TYR A 80 20.22 11.59 0.56
N LYS A 81 21.55 11.76 0.61
CA LYS A 81 22.43 11.43 -0.53
C LYS A 81 22.33 9.95 -0.88
N GLU A 82 22.31 9.06 0.11
CA GLU A 82 22.12 7.63 -0.09
C GLU A 82 20.74 7.30 -0.68
N PHE A 83 19.67 7.88 -0.12
CA PHE A 83 18.30 7.73 -0.61
C PHE A 83 18.17 8.19 -2.06
N TYR A 84 18.69 9.38 -2.36
CA TYR A 84 18.66 9.94 -3.70
C TYR A 84 19.43 9.07 -4.69
N ALA A 85 20.65 8.65 -4.35
CA ALA A 85 21.47 7.80 -5.21
C ALA A 85 20.75 6.47 -5.53
N PHE A 86 20.21 5.82 -4.50
CA PHE A 86 19.50 4.55 -4.64
C PHE A 86 18.27 4.67 -5.55
N TRP A 87 17.37 5.62 -5.27
CA TRP A 87 16.14 5.76 -6.03
C TRP A 87 16.37 6.35 -7.41
N SER A 88 17.35 7.23 -7.58
CA SER A 88 17.69 7.77 -8.90
C SER A 88 18.19 6.69 -9.85
N LYS A 89 18.97 5.73 -9.33
CA LYS A 89 19.42 4.57 -10.10
C LYS A 89 18.23 3.71 -10.55
N ILE A 90 17.34 3.35 -9.64
CA ILE A 90 16.14 2.56 -9.95
C ILE A 90 15.26 3.27 -10.99
N LEU A 91 15.04 4.58 -10.84
CA LEU A 91 14.25 5.38 -11.77
C LEU A 91 14.89 5.37 -13.17
N SER A 92 16.18 5.65 -13.26
CA SER A 92 16.93 5.68 -14.53
C SER A 92 16.91 4.34 -15.27
N GLU A 93 17.17 3.23 -14.56
CA GLU A 93 17.15 1.87 -15.14
C GLU A 93 15.77 1.41 -15.62
N ASN A 94 14.71 2.14 -15.25
CA ASN A 94 13.33 1.82 -15.58
C ASN A 94 12.65 2.91 -16.45
N ASP A 95 13.44 3.67 -17.21
CA ASP A 95 12.98 4.72 -18.13
C ASP A 95 12.17 5.85 -17.46
N PHE A 96 12.38 6.11 -16.16
CA PHE A 96 11.80 7.27 -15.49
C PHE A 96 12.76 8.44 -15.55
N LYS A 97 12.23 9.62 -15.85
CA LYS A 97 13.00 10.86 -15.83
C LYS A 97 12.76 11.60 -14.53
N ILE A 98 13.83 11.91 -13.81
CA ILE A 98 13.74 12.74 -12.60
C ILE A 98 13.49 14.18 -13.03
N VAL A 99 12.44 14.78 -12.48
CA VAL A 99 12.06 16.18 -12.75
C VAL A 99 12.68 17.10 -11.72
N SER A 100 12.62 16.71 -10.44
CA SER A 100 13.21 17.46 -9.34
C SER A 100 13.44 16.58 -8.12
N SER A 101 14.30 17.05 -7.22
CA SER A 101 14.52 16.44 -5.91
C SER A 101 14.69 17.50 -4.85
N GLU A 102 14.11 17.27 -3.67
CA GLU A 102 14.12 18.20 -2.54
C GLU A 102 14.47 17.44 -1.27
N TYR A 103 15.29 18.06 -0.41
CA TYR A 103 15.44 17.66 0.99
C TYR A 103 15.32 18.89 1.87
N LYS A 104 14.30 18.90 2.72
CA LYS A 104 14.00 20.02 3.61
C LYS A 104 13.30 19.53 4.87
N ASP A 105 13.71 20.07 6.02
CA ASP A 105 13.07 19.82 7.32
C ASP A 105 12.89 18.33 7.65
N GLY A 106 13.91 17.52 7.33
CA GLY A 106 13.89 16.08 7.58
C GLY A 106 13.03 15.27 6.61
N PHE A 107 12.64 15.86 5.48
CA PHE A 107 11.77 15.25 4.49
C PHE A 107 12.40 15.29 3.10
N ALA A 108 12.52 14.13 2.46
CA ALA A 108 13.06 13.98 1.13
C ALA A 108 11.96 13.68 0.11
N LYS A 109 12.08 14.25 -1.10
CA LYS A 109 11.20 14.00 -2.24
C LYS A 109 12.02 13.85 -3.51
N ILE A 110 11.60 12.94 -4.39
CA ILE A 110 12.09 12.80 -5.76
C ILE A 110 10.86 12.76 -6.67
N ASN A 111 10.65 13.83 -7.43
CA ASN A 111 9.61 13.89 -8.45
C ASN A 111 10.13 13.32 -9.75
N TYR A 112 9.31 12.51 -10.42
CA TYR A 112 9.70 11.83 -11.64
C TYR A 112 8.52 11.76 -12.63
N GLU A 113 8.85 11.57 -13.90
CA GLU A 113 7.89 11.39 -14.99
C GLU A 113 8.18 10.12 -15.79
N SER A 114 7.15 9.63 -16.49
CA SER A 114 7.26 8.50 -17.42
C SER A 114 6.42 8.81 -18.66
N ASP A 115 7.05 8.72 -19.83
CA ASP A 115 6.37 8.90 -21.12
C ASP A 115 5.27 7.85 -21.36
N LYS A 116 5.33 6.72 -20.63
CA LYS A 116 4.41 5.59 -20.75
C LYS A 116 3.24 5.66 -19.75
N GLY A 117 3.15 6.73 -18.95
CA GLY A 117 2.14 6.86 -17.88
C GLY A 117 2.31 5.82 -16.76
N LEU A 118 3.55 5.34 -16.57
CA LEU A 118 3.91 4.39 -15.54
C LEU A 118 4.29 5.11 -14.24
N VAL A 119 4.16 4.40 -13.13
CA VAL A 119 4.41 4.90 -11.77
C VAL A 119 4.98 3.78 -10.91
N ILE A 120 5.80 4.13 -9.92
CA ILE A 120 6.24 3.20 -8.89
C ILE A 120 5.18 3.13 -7.79
N ARG A 121 4.85 1.91 -7.36
CA ARG A 121 3.98 1.63 -6.22
C ARG A 121 4.68 0.72 -5.24
N ASN A 122 4.32 0.88 -3.97
CA ASN A 122 4.77 -0.01 -2.91
C ASN A 122 3.63 -0.92 -2.40
N PHE A 123 4.01 -2.07 -1.85
CA PHE A 123 3.13 -2.95 -1.09
C PHE A 123 3.88 -3.44 0.14
N TRP A 124 3.31 -3.18 1.31
CA TRP A 124 3.82 -3.65 2.59
C TRP A 124 3.11 -4.94 2.98
N ALA A 125 3.88 -5.99 3.28
CA ALA A 125 3.33 -7.25 3.74
C ALA A 125 3.00 -7.24 5.25
N ASP A 126 3.23 -6.14 5.97
CA ASP A 126 3.10 -6.04 7.44
C ASP A 126 1.73 -6.47 7.99
N LYS A 127 0.67 -6.20 7.22
CA LYS A 127 -0.72 -6.54 7.54
C LYS A 127 -1.14 -7.94 7.13
N MET A 128 -0.28 -8.72 6.47
CA MET A 128 -0.58 -10.10 6.10
C MET A 128 -0.43 -11.06 7.28
N ASP A 129 -1.16 -12.17 7.22
CA ASP A 129 -1.19 -13.24 8.20
C ASP A 129 -0.11 -14.30 7.85
N TYR A 130 1.01 -14.28 8.59
CA TYR A 130 2.13 -15.23 8.45
C TYR A 130 2.94 -15.32 9.74
N ASP A 131 3.81 -16.31 9.89
CA ASP A 131 4.81 -16.29 10.97
C ASP A 131 6.00 -15.38 10.59
N ALA A 132 6.07 -14.20 11.21
CA ALA A 132 7.18 -13.26 10.97
C ALA A 132 8.51 -13.70 11.58
N LYS A 133 8.54 -14.75 12.40
CA LYS A 133 9.78 -15.34 12.91
C LYS A 133 10.29 -16.44 11.97
N ASN A 134 9.49 -16.88 11.01
CA ASN A 134 9.84 -17.92 10.07
C ASN A 134 10.32 -17.33 8.74
N GLU A 135 11.63 -17.31 8.54
CA GLU A 135 12.23 -16.73 7.32
C GLU A 135 11.84 -17.45 6.03
N VAL A 136 11.57 -18.77 6.12
CA VAL A 136 11.13 -19.58 4.98
C VAL A 136 9.74 -19.14 4.53
N GLU A 137 8.85 -18.87 5.49
CA GLU A 137 7.50 -18.40 5.23
C GLU A 137 7.50 -17.00 4.62
N ILE A 138 8.30 -16.08 5.17
CA ILE A 138 8.51 -14.74 4.60
C ILE A 138 9.01 -14.84 3.16
N SER A 139 10.01 -15.69 2.91
CA SER A 139 10.61 -15.85 1.58
C SER A 139 9.63 -16.45 0.58
N LYS A 140 8.83 -17.44 1.01
CA LYS A 140 7.76 -18.03 0.20
C LYS A 140 6.72 -16.98 -0.17
N LEU A 141 6.25 -16.20 0.82
CA LEU A 141 5.26 -15.16 0.61
C LEU A 141 5.77 -14.07 -0.34
N LYS A 142 7.01 -13.61 -0.14
CA LYS A 142 7.68 -12.69 -1.06
C LYS A 142 7.65 -13.21 -2.50
N ASN A 143 8.06 -14.45 -2.71
CA ASN A 143 8.12 -15.04 -4.05
C ASN A 143 6.71 -15.20 -4.68
N GLU A 144 5.70 -15.55 -3.87
CA GLU A 144 4.30 -15.62 -4.29
C GLU A 144 3.81 -14.27 -4.84
N LEU A 145 4.04 -13.19 -4.09
CA LEU A 145 3.63 -11.83 -4.49
C LEU A 145 4.40 -11.32 -5.71
N VAL A 146 5.72 -11.53 -5.77
CA VAL A 146 6.56 -11.15 -6.93
C VAL A 146 6.12 -11.91 -8.18
N SER A 147 5.83 -13.20 -8.06
CA SER A 147 5.36 -14.02 -9.18
C SER A 147 4.01 -13.52 -9.70
N ALA A 148 3.09 -13.17 -8.82
CA ALA A 148 1.80 -12.62 -9.20
C ALA A 148 1.91 -11.27 -9.92
N LEU A 149 2.79 -10.38 -9.44
CA LEU A 149 3.10 -9.12 -10.12
C LEU A 149 3.66 -9.37 -11.53
N SER A 150 4.65 -10.27 -11.64
CA SER A 150 5.27 -10.63 -12.92
C SER A 150 4.26 -11.20 -13.93
N GLN A 151 3.38 -12.11 -13.50
CA GLN A 151 2.31 -12.67 -14.33
C GLN A 151 1.33 -11.61 -14.85
N LYS A 152 1.21 -10.46 -14.16
CA LYS A 152 0.38 -9.32 -14.56
C LYS A 152 1.17 -8.22 -15.27
N GLY A 153 2.43 -8.48 -15.64
CA GLY A 153 3.28 -7.52 -16.33
C GLY A 153 3.72 -6.34 -15.46
N MET A 154 3.62 -6.45 -14.14
CA MET A 154 4.07 -5.45 -13.19
C MET A 154 5.49 -5.79 -12.74
N LYS A 155 6.48 -5.09 -13.30
CA LYS A 155 7.90 -5.33 -12.98
C LYS A 155 8.19 -4.92 -11.53
N THR A 156 8.63 -5.85 -10.70
CA THR A 156 9.18 -5.55 -9.37
C THR A 156 10.58 -4.95 -9.54
N VAL A 157 10.78 -3.74 -9.04
CA VAL A 157 12.05 -3.01 -9.14
C VAL A 157 12.86 -3.08 -7.85
N SER A 158 12.22 -3.30 -6.70
CA SER A 158 12.95 -3.47 -5.44
C SER A 158 12.15 -4.29 -4.45
N VAL A 159 12.86 -5.07 -3.63
CA VAL A 159 12.31 -5.76 -2.47
C VAL A 159 13.17 -5.47 -1.26
N MET A 160 12.56 -4.94 -0.21
CA MET A 160 13.25 -4.58 1.02
C MET A 160 12.70 -5.44 2.15
N ARG A 161 13.51 -6.35 2.68
CA ARG A 161 13.19 -7.04 3.93
C ARG A 161 13.39 -6.06 5.08
N VAL A 162 12.39 -5.91 5.92
CA VAL A 162 12.41 -4.99 7.06
C VAL A 162 12.51 -5.82 8.33
N ASN A 163 13.63 -5.68 9.03
CA ASN A 163 13.90 -6.30 10.32
C ASN A 163 14.45 -5.24 11.27
N ASN A 164 13.60 -4.26 11.56
CA ASN A 164 13.88 -3.14 12.44
C ASN A 164 12.96 -3.24 13.66
N ASP A 165 13.44 -2.89 14.85
CA ASP A 165 12.71 -3.05 16.11
C ASP A 165 11.35 -2.33 16.16
N ALA A 166 11.14 -1.29 15.35
CA ALA A 166 9.86 -0.59 15.26
C ALA A 166 8.79 -1.38 14.50
N PHE A 167 9.17 -2.43 13.76
CA PHE A 167 8.29 -3.20 12.91
C PHE A 167 8.35 -4.69 13.27
N ARG A 168 7.21 -5.37 13.19
CA ARG A 168 7.22 -6.84 13.02
C ARG A 168 8.06 -7.16 11.78
N PRO A 169 8.96 -8.16 11.82
CA PRO A 169 9.73 -8.54 10.64
C PRO A 169 8.83 -8.76 9.42
N THR A 170 9.11 -8.04 8.34
CA THR A 170 8.23 -7.95 7.16
C THR A 170 9.06 -7.65 5.91
N PHE A 171 8.40 -7.34 4.80
CA PHE A 171 9.05 -6.82 3.61
C PHE A 171 8.14 -5.83 2.86
N VAL A 172 8.78 -5.00 2.03
CA VAL A 172 8.15 -4.05 1.14
C VAL A 172 8.55 -4.38 -0.28
N LEU A 173 7.57 -4.47 -1.16
CA LEU A 173 7.77 -4.60 -2.61
C LEU A 173 7.60 -3.22 -3.24
N TYR A 174 8.49 -2.88 -4.17
CA TYR A 174 8.34 -1.75 -5.06
C TYR A 174 8.24 -2.26 -6.49
N TYR A 175 7.23 -1.83 -7.21
CA TYR A 175 6.94 -2.32 -8.55
C TYR A 175 6.34 -1.24 -9.43
N ILE A 176 6.44 -1.44 -10.74
CA ILE A 176 5.92 -0.53 -11.75
C ILE A 176 4.49 -0.91 -12.07
N ALA A 177 3.61 0.09 -12.07
CA ALA A 177 2.22 -0.04 -12.44
C ALA A 177 1.83 1.08 -13.42
N ARG A 178 0.68 0.90 -14.09
CA ARG A 178 0.06 1.95 -14.90
C ARG A 178 -0.75 2.87 -13.99
N SER A 179 -0.55 4.17 -14.10
CA SER A 179 -1.34 5.12 -13.33
C SER A 179 -2.77 5.24 -13.85
N ALA A 180 -3.67 5.70 -12.98
CA ALA A 180 -5.03 6.06 -13.31
C ALA A 180 -5.28 7.54 -12.94
N SER A 181 -6.52 8.00 -13.14
CA SER A 181 -6.92 9.34 -12.71
C SER A 181 -6.76 9.54 -11.20
N ALA A 182 -6.91 8.47 -10.42
CA ALA A 182 -6.83 8.48 -8.97
C ALA A 182 -6.30 7.11 -8.45
N PRO A 183 -5.59 7.08 -7.30
CA PRO A 183 -4.92 5.87 -6.81
C PRO A 183 -5.85 4.67 -6.63
N GLU A 184 -7.08 4.87 -6.15
CA GLU A 184 -8.06 3.81 -5.92
C GLU A 184 -8.51 3.10 -7.20
N LYS A 185 -8.38 3.78 -8.35
CA LYS A 185 -8.73 3.24 -9.67
C LYS A 185 -7.58 2.52 -10.35
N GLU A 186 -6.39 2.57 -9.79
CA GLU A 186 -5.23 1.85 -10.31
C GLU A 186 -5.38 0.35 -10.03
N LYS A 187 -5.08 -0.46 -11.04
CA LYS A 187 -4.96 -1.92 -10.89
C LYS A 187 -3.56 -2.22 -10.35
N ILE A 188 -3.47 -2.42 -9.05
CA ILE A 188 -2.20 -2.62 -8.32
C ILE A 188 -2.37 -3.71 -7.27
N LEU A 189 -1.27 -4.18 -6.68
CA LEU A 189 -1.30 -5.14 -5.58
C LEU A 189 -1.84 -4.46 -4.32
N ARG A 190 -2.87 -5.06 -3.71
CA ARG A 190 -3.62 -4.54 -2.57
C ARG A 190 -3.99 -5.65 -1.61
N GLN A 191 -4.37 -5.24 -0.40
CA GLN A 191 -4.95 -6.13 0.60
C GLN A 191 -6.30 -5.57 1.06
N LEU A 192 -7.35 -6.37 0.96
CA LEU A 192 -8.61 -6.16 1.65
C LEU A 192 -8.51 -6.96 2.95
N LYS A 193 -8.29 -6.28 4.07
CA LYS A 193 -8.34 -6.89 5.41
C LYS A 193 -9.44 -6.22 6.20
N LYS A 194 -10.46 -6.98 6.56
CA LYS A 194 -11.61 -6.53 7.36
C LYS A 194 -11.70 -7.42 8.59
N GLY A 195 -12.45 -6.99 9.61
CA GLY A 195 -12.65 -7.81 10.82
C GLY A 195 -13.68 -8.93 10.63
N GLU A 196 -14.22 -9.07 9.42
CA GLU A 196 -15.32 -9.98 9.07
C GLU A 196 -14.89 -10.88 7.90
N ASP A 197 -15.45 -12.08 7.86
CA ASP A 197 -15.18 -13.04 6.78
C ASP A 197 -15.59 -12.48 5.41
N ILE A 198 -14.66 -12.58 4.46
CA ILE A 198 -14.81 -12.17 3.08
C ILE A 198 -15.53 -13.29 2.30
N ASP A 199 -16.57 -12.89 1.57
CA ASP A 199 -17.31 -13.72 0.63
C ASP A 199 -16.51 -13.80 -0.69
N PHE A 200 -15.43 -14.59 -0.68
CA PHE A 200 -14.47 -14.70 -1.77
C PHE A 200 -15.11 -15.01 -3.13
N GLU A 201 -16.15 -15.83 -3.13
CA GLU A 201 -16.90 -16.22 -4.33
C GLU A 201 -17.52 -15.02 -5.06
N LEU A 202 -17.86 -13.95 -4.33
CA LEU A 202 -18.43 -12.74 -4.92
C LEU A 202 -17.38 -11.84 -5.58
N LEU A 203 -16.09 -12.08 -5.30
CA LEU A 203 -14.97 -11.26 -5.74
C LEU A 203 -14.08 -11.94 -6.78
N ALA A 204 -14.22 -13.25 -6.98
CA ALA A 204 -13.32 -14.07 -7.79
C ALA A 204 -13.11 -13.57 -9.23
N ASP A 205 -14.18 -13.07 -9.87
CA ASP A 205 -14.13 -12.55 -11.24
C ASP A 205 -14.00 -11.01 -11.31
N LYS A 206 -13.80 -10.36 -10.17
CA LYS A 206 -13.80 -8.89 -10.03
C LYS A 206 -12.39 -8.33 -9.87
N VAL A 207 -11.52 -9.09 -9.23
CA VAL A 207 -10.10 -8.78 -9.04
C VAL A 207 -9.28 -10.05 -9.21
N ASP A 208 -8.00 -9.89 -9.53
CA ASP A 208 -7.09 -11.03 -9.65
C ASP A 208 -6.63 -11.46 -8.26
N PHE A 209 -7.07 -12.63 -7.79
CA PHE A 209 -6.66 -13.13 -6.49
C PHE A 209 -5.19 -13.50 -6.52
N VAL A 210 -4.45 -12.99 -5.54
CA VAL A 210 -3.05 -13.38 -5.31
C VAL A 210 -3.00 -14.38 -4.17
N LYS A 211 -3.66 -14.07 -3.05
CA LYS A 211 -3.69 -14.94 -1.87
C LYS A 211 -4.96 -14.71 -1.05
N LYS A 212 -5.67 -15.79 -0.72
CA LYS A 212 -6.64 -15.78 0.40
C LYS A 212 -5.82 -15.96 1.68
N ASP A 213 -5.46 -14.84 2.28
CA ASP A 213 -4.48 -14.76 3.38
C ASP A 213 -5.07 -15.34 4.68
N SER A 214 -6.34 -15.02 4.95
CA SER A 214 -7.17 -15.62 6.00
C SER A 214 -8.64 -15.50 5.59
N SER A 215 -9.61 -15.97 6.39
CA SER A 215 -11.04 -15.85 6.05
C SER A 215 -11.49 -14.39 5.88
N PHE A 216 -10.82 -13.45 6.54
CA PHE A 216 -11.12 -12.02 6.57
C PHE A 216 -10.04 -11.15 5.88
N SER A 217 -9.08 -11.78 5.18
CA SER A 217 -8.03 -11.10 4.44
C SER A 217 -7.78 -11.66 3.04
N LEU A 218 -7.83 -10.78 2.04
CA LEU A 218 -7.58 -11.07 0.63
C LEU A 218 -6.46 -10.17 0.11
N VAL A 219 -5.40 -10.76 -0.44
CA VAL A 219 -4.43 -10.07 -1.28
C VAL A 219 -4.78 -10.28 -2.74
N TYR A 220 -4.83 -9.19 -3.51
CA TYR A 220 -5.31 -9.19 -4.89
C TYR A 220 -4.64 -8.11 -5.72
N ILE A 221 -4.69 -8.25 -7.04
CA ILE A 221 -4.33 -7.20 -8.00
C ILE A 221 -5.62 -6.64 -8.61
N GLY A 222 -5.87 -5.35 -8.44
CA GLY A 222 -7.10 -4.72 -8.91
C GLY A 222 -7.30 -3.29 -8.43
N LYS A 223 -8.46 -2.70 -8.79
CA LYS A 223 -8.95 -1.45 -8.20
C LYS A 223 -9.21 -1.66 -6.71
N GLU A 224 -9.19 -0.59 -5.93
CA GLU A 224 -9.39 -0.68 -4.49
C GLU A 224 -10.79 -1.20 -4.13
N LEU A 225 -10.84 -2.35 -3.47
CA LEU A 225 -12.05 -2.91 -2.89
C LEU A 225 -12.42 -2.18 -1.60
N GLY A 226 -13.65 -1.69 -1.55
CA GLY A 226 -14.38 -1.33 -0.36
C GLY A 226 -15.25 -2.49 0.14
N PHE A 227 -15.46 -2.50 1.45
CA PHE A 227 -16.34 -3.42 2.14
C PHE A 227 -17.03 -2.72 3.29
N VAL A 228 -18.32 -2.95 3.44
CA VAL A 228 -19.10 -2.59 4.63
C VAL A 228 -19.96 -3.76 5.04
N SER A 229 -20.16 -3.90 6.35
CA SER A 229 -21.15 -4.81 6.92
C SER A 229 -22.23 -4.02 7.65
N LYS A 230 -23.48 -4.45 7.55
CA LYS A 230 -24.64 -3.81 8.18
C LYS A 230 -25.53 -4.87 8.81
N LEU A 231 -25.97 -4.64 10.05
CA LEU A 231 -26.94 -5.49 10.73
C LEU A 231 -28.36 -5.21 10.23
N ALA A 232 -29.27 -6.19 10.21
CA ALA A 232 -30.68 -6.01 9.89
C ALA A 232 -31.58 -6.91 10.75
N THR A 233 -32.80 -6.42 11.03
CA THR A 233 -33.81 -7.11 11.85
C THR A 233 -34.39 -8.33 11.12
N ASP A 234 -34.64 -8.16 9.83
CA ASP A 234 -35.26 -9.13 8.94
C ASP A 234 -34.70 -8.98 7.51
N GLU A 235 -35.05 -9.92 6.64
CA GLU A 235 -34.59 -9.94 5.25
C GLU A 235 -35.08 -8.73 4.43
N THR A 236 -36.27 -8.20 4.73
CA THR A 236 -36.80 -7.03 4.03
C THR A 236 -35.99 -5.78 4.38
N ALA A 237 -35.67 -5.61 5.67
CA ALA A 237 -34.77 -4.55 6.15
C ALA A 237 -33.36 -4.71 5.57
N ALA A 238 -32.87 -5.95 5.41
CA ALA A 238 -31.59 -6.23 4.78
C ALA A 238 -31.55 -5.79 3.32
N LEU A 239 -32.56 -6.16 2.53
CA LEU A 239 -32.70 -5.74 1.12
C LEU A 239 -32.78 -4.22 0.97
N LYS A 240 -33.56 -3.56 1.84
CA LYS A 240 -33.64 -2.10 1.87
C LYS A 240 -32.26 -1.46 2.10
N LYS A 241 -31.45 -1.99 3.02
CA LYS A 241 -30.08 -1.50 3.28
C LYS A 241 -29.15 -1.66 2.09
N ILE A 242 -29.31 -2.74 1.30
CA ILE A 242 -28.54 -2.94 0.07
C ILE A 242 -28.87 -1.83 -0.94
N GLU A 243 -30.15 -1.60 -1.20
CA GLU A 243 -30.58 -0.59 -2.18
C GLU A 243 -30.23 0.83 -1.76
N GLU A 244 -30.41 1.17 -0.48
CA GLU A 244 -29.97 2.45 0.08
C GLU A 244 -28.45 2.64 -0.08
N TYR A 245 -27.66 1.59 0.15
CA TYR A 245 -26.22 1.67 0.01
C TYR A 245 -25.77 1.74 -1.46
N LYS A 246 -26.44 1.04 -2.39
CA LYS A 246 -26.19 1.20 -3.84
C LYS A 246 -26.41 2.64 -4.28
N LYS A 247 -27.49 3.28 -3.81
CA LYS A 247 -27.75 4.71 -4.08
C LYS A 247 -26.62 5.58 -3.53
N PHE A 248 -26.23 5.37 -2.27
CA PHE A 248 -25.10 6.08 -1.67
C PHE A 248 -23.80 5.91 -2.47
N LEU A 249 -23.48 4.69 -2.90
CA LEU A 249 -22.28 4.42 -3.71
C LEU A 249 -22.33 5.19 -5.04
N SER A 250 -23.47 5.17 -5.73
CA SER A 250 -23.65 5.92 -6.99
C SER A 250 -23.47 7.43 -6.79
N GLU A 251 -24.07 8.01 -5.75
CA GLU A 251 -23.94 9.44 -5.42
C GLU A 251 -22.47 9.83 -5.14
N ASN A 252 -21.68 8.89 -4.61
CA ASN A 252 -20.27 9.08 -4.29
C ASN A 252 -19.32 8.58 -5.40
N LYS A 253 -19.84 8.28 -6.60
CA LYS A 253 -19.06 7.80 -7.76
C LYS A 253 -18.28 6.50 -7.52
N LYS A 254 -18.82 5.62 -6.66
CA LYS A 254 -18.30 4.29 -6.34
C LYS A 254 -19.07 3.22 -7.10
N GLU A 255 -18.41 2.11 -7.39
CA GLU A 255 -18.97 1.04 -8.23
C GLU A 255 -19.41 -0.13 -7.34
N PHE A 256 -20.72 -0.39 -7.24
CA PHE A 256 -21.21 -1.58 -6.53
C PHE A 256 -20.75 -2.86 -7.23
N ILE A 257 -20.27 -3.83 -6.44
CA ILE A 257 -19.83 -5.14 -6.96
C ILE A 257 -20.88 -6.20 -6.68
N ALA A 258 -21.13 -6.47 -5.40
CA ALA A 258 -21.98 -7.55 -4.94
C ALA A 258 -22.37 -7.34 -3.48
N SER A 259 -23.38 -8.08 -3.02
CA SER A 259 -23.79 -8.12 -1.62
C SER A 259 -24.26 -9.51 -1.24
N LYS A 260 -24.18 -9.83 0.05
CA LYS A 260 -24.70 -11.08 0.63
C LYS A 260 -25.44 -10.80 1.92
N ILE A 261 -26.61 -11.40 2.05
CA ILE A 261 -27.37 -11.45 3.30
C ILE A 261 -27.05 -12.78 3.97
N LYS A 262 -26.62 -12.74 5.23
CA LYS A 262 -26.35 -13.91 6.07
C LYS A 262 -27.31 -13.86 7.25
N LEU A 263 -27.97 -14.98 7.55
CA LEU A 263 -28.60 -15.16 8.86
C LEU A 263 -27.46 -15.37 9.88
N MET A 264 -27.53 -14.67 11.00
CA MET A 264 -26.55 -14.83 12.09
C MET A 264 -26.94 -16.03 12.94
N ASP A 265 -25.94 -16.80 13.38
CA ASP A 265 -26.16 -17.96 14.26
C ASP A 265 -26.78 -17.52 15.60
N GLU A 266 -26.33 -16.39 16.12
CA GLU A 266 -26.89 -15.73 17.30
C GLU A 266 -27.36 -14.32 16.95
N PRO A 267 -28.61 -13.95 17.28
CA PRO A 267 -29.07 -12.59 17.11
C PRO A 267 -28.25 -11.60 17.93
N PHE A 268 -27.93 -10.45 17.32
CA PHE A 268 -27.28 -9.35 18.01
C PHE A 268 -28.35 -8.42 18.60
N VAL A 269 -28.35 -8.24 19.92
CA VAL A 269 -29.32 -7.37 20.61
C VAL A 269 -28.64 -6.06 21.00
N SER A 270 -29.24 -4.94 20.62
CA SER A 270 -28.78 -3.60 21.00
C SER A 270 -29.98 -2.72 21.34
N GLY A 271 -30.20 -2.50 22.65
CA GLY A 271 -31.38 -1.81 23.15
C GLY A 271 -32.65 -2.60 22.85
N GLU A 272 -33.64 -1.96 22.24
CA GLU A 272 -34.92 -2.58 21.85
C GLU A 272 -34.85 -3.35 20.51
N ASN A 273 -33.72 -3.28 19.80
CA ASN A 273 -33.56 -3.90 18.50
C ASN A 273 -32.87 -5.26 18.61
N THR A 274 -33.48 -6.26 17.97
CA THR A 274 -32.87 -7.57 17.73
C THR A 274 -32.52 -7.70 16.25
N PHE A 275 -31.24 -7.82 15.94
CA PHE A 275 -30.74 -8.00 14.59
C PHE A 275 -30.49 -9.48 14.36
N ASN A 276 -31.07 -10.03 13.29
CA ASN A 276 -30.94 -11.45 12.95
C ASN A 276 -30.06 -11.66 11.70
N TYR A 277 -29.85 -10.60 10.92
CA TYR A 277 -29.16 -10.68 9.64
C TYR A 277 -27.93 -9.77 9.59
N LEU A 278 -26.91 -10.23 8.90
CA LEU A 278 -25.73 -9.47 8.52
C LEU A 278 -25.73 -9.26 7.00
N VAL A 279 -25.50 -8.03 6.57
CA VAL A 279 -25.46 -7.64 5.16
C VAL A 279 -24.06 -7.17 4.80
N ASN A 280 -23.35 -8.01 4.07
CA ASN A 280 -22.03 -7.69 3.53
C ASN A 280 -22.18 -7.05 2.15
N ILE A 281 -21.50 -5.92 1.92
CA ILE A 281 -21.56 -5.18 0.65
C ILE A 281 -20.14 -4.87 0.20
N TYR A 282 -19.84 -5.23 -1.05
CA TYR A 282 -18.55 -5.03 -1.71
C TYR A 282 -18.69 -4.01 -2.85
N PHE A 283 -17.70 -3.16 -3.01
CA PHE A 283 -17.68 -2.10 -4.03
C PHE A 283 -16.25 -1.72 -4.41
N PHE A 284 -16.05 -1.02 -5.54
CA PHE A 284 -14.80 -0.32 -5.81
C PHE A 284 -14.88 1.13 -5.30
N GLN A 285 -13.81 1.60 -4.67
CA GLN A 285 -13.68 2.97 -4.14
C GLN A 285 -13.68 4.03 -5.25
#